data_AF-A0A538G5M7-F1
#
_entry.id   AF-A0A538G5M7-F1
#
_cell.length_a   1.000
_cell.length_b   1.000
_cell.length_c   1.000
_cell.angle_alpha   90.00
_cell.angle_beta   90.00
_cell.angle_gamma   90.00
#
_symmetry.space_group_name_H-M   'P 1'
#
loop_
_entity.id
_entity.type
_entity.pdbx_description
1 polymer ?
#
loop_
_entity_poly.entity_id
_entity_poly.type
_entity_poly.pdbx_seq_one_letter_code
_entity_poly.pdbx_strand_id
1 'polypeptide(L)'
;MPESSIVGRRVRRVPMLSGSRVVLVPAGDDDLLIRPPHPPEQIVDAGAAVRDALRFPLSGEALDTIAPSRGRATIVVEPRALPVPGAQLDPRPEALAATVDELARCGVPDSRQTILVAGGLGQRLGQRELERLLPPPEARAFRGRVLVHDADEPALVPIGDWNGSTVRIHPAMTDADLVVVVGAAETVLHGGPGTLLAACDAATVRRAAGIDSLVEASGAPEWDLALRVERALARRVAVIGVSLVLDLPRLTGPFRGYPDERASLERVVRSPLRRAFSLLPAGARADVLTRQARRLTATAAYAGIPSGAHAEALLRGVELRGTRLAEPVDTLVVGVPWMSPHAPRERVNPVTVAALTLGLALRLRRDAFPVRTDGTLVLLHTLTRSFHGAAQAPYAAMFHSLRGARDERGRSRGVPRRKGLSPAAPVRGLGRLQTIARPARSRPRGRESRCSRRANARIRAYPRNRQRARDGARRLGRTGPNRDPAGAALCAADRRLNRSYGRTVRNRGRASEATSPTRISNVPTRIATSARLNALLPWRMKSVT
;
A
#
# COMPACT_ATOMS: atom_id res chain seq x y z
N MET A 1 -8.82 -18.60 24.12
CA MET A 1 -7.60 -17.98 24.68
C MET A 1 -6.57 -19.07 24.92
N PRO A 2 -5.42 -19.02 24.25
CA PRO A 2 -4.18 -19.47 24.86
C PRO A 2 -3.22 -18.28 24.99
N GLU A 3 -2.54 -18.23 26.14
CA GLU A 3 -1.52 -17.26 26.49
C GLU A 3 -0.39 -17.23 25.46
N SER A 4 -0.28 -16.13 24.71
CA SER A 4 0.89 -15.80 23.91
C SER A 4 2.03 -15.39 24.85
N SER A 5 2.74 -16.38 25.38
CA SER A 5 3.97 -16.19 26.15
C SER A 5 5.07 -15.60 25.27
N ILE A 6 5.29 -14.29 25.43
CA ILE A 6 6.46 -13.59 24.91
C ILE A 6 7.66 -14.01 25.78
N VAL A 7 8.26 -15.16 25.49
CA VAL A 7 9.60 -15.52 26.01
C VAL A 7 10.41 -16.19 24.90
N GLY A 8 10.91 -15.38 23.97
CA GLY A 8 11.86 -15.82 22.95
C GLY A 8 13.31 -15.77 23.44
N ARG A 9 13.79 -16.82 24.14
CA ARG A 9 15.15 -16.92 24.70
C ARG A 9 16.28 -16.85 23.64
N ARG A 10 17.20 -15.89 23.83
CA ARG A 10 18.48 -15.52 23.17
C ARG A 10 18.63 -15.75 21.66
N VAL A 11 18.29 -14.72 20.88
CA VAL A 11 18.90 -14.46 19.57
C VAL A 11 20.09 -13.51 19.80
N ARG A 12 21.33 -14.00 19.82
CA ARG A 12 22.50 -13.12 20.11
C ARG A 12 22.74 -12.04 19.05
N ARG A 13 22.16 -12.16 17.85
CA ARG A 13 22.31 -11.21 16.74
C ARG A 13 21.05 -11.18 15.87
N VAL A 14 20.36 -10.06 15.87
CA VAL A 14 19.16 -9.83 15.06
C VAL A 14 19.58 -9.15 13.74
N PRO A 15 19.37 -9.78 12.58
CA PRO A 15 19.54 -9.11 11.29
C PRO A 15 18.49 -8.00 11.12
N MET A 16 18.92 -6.78 10.83
CA MET A 16 18.07 -5.62 10.59
C MET A 16 18.52 -4.86 9.35
N LEU A 17 17.58 -4.22 8.66
CA LEU A 17 17.88 -3.40 7.50
C LEU A 17 18.50 -2.05 7.93
N SER A 18 19.54 -1.65 7.21
CA SER A 18 20.11 -0.31 7.27
C SER A 18 20.33 0.21 5.86
N GLY A 19 19.27 0.79 5.30
CA GLY A 19 19.16 1.10 3.89
C GLY A 19 19.25 -0.19 3.08
N SER A 20 20.23 -0.27 2.17
CA SER A 20 20.49 -1.48 1.38
C SER A 20 21.44 -2.48 2.06
N ARG A 21 21.77 -2.29 3.34
CA ARG A 21 22.63 -3.22 4.11
C ARG A 21 21.78 -4.06 5.07
N VAL A 22 22.29 -5.24 5.40
CA VAL A 22 21.79 -6.06 6.51
C VAL A 22 22.83 -5.99 7.63
N VAL A 23 22.45 -5.40 8.76
CA VAL A 23 23.30 -5.24 9.95
C VAL A 23 22.88 -6.26 10.99
N LEU A 24 23.85 -6.88 11.67
CA LEU A 24 23.57 -7.78 12.78
C LEU A 24 23.62 -6.99 14.09
N VAL A 25 22.46 -6.76 14.68
CA VAL A 25 22.32 -6.03 15.95
C VAL A 25 22.45 -7.01 17.10
N PRO A 26 23.41 -6.84 18.02
CA PRO A 26 23.47 -7.68 19.20
C PRO A 26 22.22 -7.42 20.05
N ALA A 27 21.58 -8.50 20.52
CA ALA A 27 20.50 -8.41 21.49
C ALA A 27 20.94 -9.11 22.78
N GLY A 28 20.81 -8.40 23.89
CA GLY A 28 20.98 -8.87 25.26
C GLY A 28 19.84 -9.78 25.70
N ASP A 29 19.86 -10.17 26.97
CA ASP A 29 18.85 -11.08 27.52
C ASP A 29 17.54 -10.39 27.85
N ASP A 30 17.64 -9.11 28.22
CA ASP A 30 16.51 -8.24 28.57
C ASP A 30 15.96 -7.48 27.35
N ASP A 31 16.56 -7.66 26.16
CA ASP A 31 16.12 -6.99 24.94
C ASP A 31 14.89 -7.68 24.33
N LEU A 32 13.83 -6.90 24.11
CA LEU A 32 12.62 -7.37 23.44
C LEU A 32 12.77 -7.33 21.91
N LEU A 33 12.66 -8.49 21.27
CA LEU A 33 12.49 -8.56 19.82
C LEU A 33 11.00 -8.48 19.46
N ILE A 34 10.55 -7.31 19.00
CA ILE A 34 9.21 -7.12 18.45
C ILE A 34 9.13 -7.89 17.12
N ARG A 35 8.47 -9.04 17.15
CA ARG A 35 8.23 -9.86 15.96
C ARG A 35 6.84 -9.58 15.39
N PRO A 36 6.68 -9.68 14.06
CA PRO A 36 5.35 -9.72 13.49
C PRO A 36 4.59 -10.97 13.97
N PRO A 37 3.25 -10.95 13.96
CA PRO A 37 2.45 -12.13 14.20
C PRO A 37 2.73 -13.25 13.18
N HIS A 38 2.41 -14.48 13.57
CA HIS A 38 2.50 -15.63 12.68
C HIS A 38 1.67 -15.40 11.40
N PRO A 39 2.06 -16.04 10.28
CA PRO A 39 1.28 -15.98 9.04
C PRO A 39 -0.20 -16.30 9.27
N PRO A 40 -1.12 -15.58 8.62
CA PRO A 40 -2.55 -15.88 8.74
C PRO A 40 -2.85 -17.29 8.23
N GLU A 41 -3.77 -17.97 8.89
CA GLU A 41 -4.31 -19.26 8.44
C GLU A 41 -5.21 -19.09 7.19
N GLN A 42 -5.91 -17.96 7.11
CA GLN A 42 -6.85 -17.66 6.03
C GLN A 42 -6.26 -16.67 5.02
N ILE A 43 -6.17 -17.10 3.77
CA ILE A 43 -5.81 -16.27 2.62
C ILE A 43 -6.96 -16.36 1.61
N VAL A 44 -7.35 -15.24 1.02
CA VAL A 44 -8.43 -15.18 0.03
C VAL A 44 -7.91 -14.85 -1.36
N ASP A 45 -8.64 -15.29 -2.38
CA ASP A 45 -8.50 -14.74 -3.73
C ASP A 45 -9.05 -13.31 -3.71
N ALA A 46 -8.19 -12.33 -3.95
CA ALA A 46 -8.56 -10.92 -3.82
C ALA A 46 -9.68 -10.52 -4.78
N GLY A 47 -9.66 -11.06 -6.01
CA GLY A 47 -10.70 -10.77 -7.00
C GLY A 47 -12.06 -11.35 -6.59
N ALA A 48 -12.09 -12.59 -6.12
CA ALA A 48 -13.31 -13.23 -5.62
C ALA A 48 -13.86 -12.52 -4.38
N ALA A 49 -12.99 -12.14 -3.44
CA ALA A 49 -13.38 -11.42 -2.25
C ALA A 49 -13.97 -10.04 -2.59
N VAL A 50 -13.40 -9.33 -3.56
CA VAL A 50 -13.92 -8.03 -4.04
C VAL A 50 -15.29 -8.18 -4.71
N ARG A 51 -15.48 -9.21 -5.55
CA ARG A 51 -16.78 -9.50 -6.16
C ARG A 51 -17.86 -9.76 -5.12
N ASP A 52 -17.54 -10.58 -4.12
CA ASP A 52 -18.47 -10.91 -3.04
C ASP A 52 -18.79 -9.68 -2.19
N ALA A 53 -17.77 -8.90 -1.81
CA ALA A 53 -17.95 -7.67 -1.04
C ALA A 53 -18.81 -6.63 -1.76
N LEU A 54 -18.60 -6.40 -3.06
CA LEU A 54 -19.41 -5.46 -3.86
C LEU A 54 -20.87 -5.91 -4.04
N ARG A 55 -21.12 -7.23 -3.97
CA ARG A 55 -22.46 -7.81 -4.02
C ARG A 55 -23.16 -7.75 -2.66
N PHE A 56 -22.41 -7.90 -1.57
CA PHE A 56 -22.90 -7.92 -0.20
C PHE A 56 -22.15 -6.89 0.66
N PRO A 57 -22.36 -5.58 0.43
CA PRO A 57 -21.64 -4.56 1.17
C PRO A 57 -22.04 -4.56 2.65
N LEU A 58 -21.10 -4.22 3.52
CA LEU A 58 -21.33 -4.05 4.96
C LEU A 58 -22.32 -2.93 5.28
N SER A 59 -22.39 -1.93 4.40
CA SER A 59 -23.24 -0.75 4.54
C SER A 59 -23.54 -0.14 3.19
N GLY A 60 -24.71 0.50 3.05
CA GLY A 60 -25.16 1.06 1.78
C GLY A 60 -25.75 0.00 0.84
N GLU A 61 -26.09 0.42 -0.36
CA GLU A 61 -26.68 -0.43 -1.39
C GLU A 61 -25.60 -1.19 -2.19
N ALA A 62 -25.96 -2.36 -2.71
CA ALA A 62 -25.08 -3.19 -3.53
C ALA A 62 -24.71 -2.51 -4.85
N LEU A 63 -23.58 -2.91 -5.44
CA LEU A 63 -23.08 -2.29 -6.66
C LEU A 63 -24.09 -2.36 -7.82
N ASP A 64 -24.80 -3.47 -7.97
CA ASP A 64 -25.81 -3.65 -9.03
C ASP A 64 -27.04 -2.74 -8.88
N THR A 65 -27.29 -2.25 -7.67
CA THR A 65 -28.40 -1.34 -7.36
C THR A 65 -28.02 0.10 -7.65
N ILE A 66 -26.78 0.49 -7.29
CA ILE A 66 -26.29 1.88 -7.47
C ILE A 66 -25.64 2.12 -8.82
N ALA A 67 -25.19 1.07 -9.52
CA ALA A 67 -24.53 1.20 -10.80
C ALA A 67 -25.53 1.67 -11.87
N PRO A 68 -25.30 2.84 -12.46
CA PRO A 68 -26.21 3.37 -13.46
C PRO A 68 -26.08 2.55 -14.74
N SER A 69 -27.20 1.98 -15.21
CA SER A 69 -27.22 1.32 -16.51
C SER A 69 -26.73 2.30 -17.58
N ARG A 70 -25.65 1.96 -18.31
CA ARG A 70 -25.02 2.82 -19.33
C ARG A 70 -24.36 4.11 -18.82
N GLY A 71 -24.20 4.31 -17.51
CA GLY A 71 -23.52 5.50 -16.97
C GLY A 71 -21.99 5.47 -17.09
N ARG A 72 -21.34 6.38 -16.37
CA ARG A 72 -19.88 6.51 -16.25
C ARG A 72 -19.46 6.25 -14.81
N ALA A 73 -18.39 5.47 -14.64
CA ALA A 73 -17.82 5.21 -13.32
C ALA A 73 -16.39 5.75 -13.23
N THR A 74 -16.03 6.31 -12.09
CA THR A 74 -14.64 6.64 -11.75
C THR A 74 -14.18 5.74 -10.62
N ILE A 75 -13.16 4.92 -10.90
CA ILE A 75 -12.50 4.06 -9.92
C ILE A 75 -11.30 4.81 -9.36
N VAL A 76 -11.33 5.18 -8.09
CA VAL A 76 -10.25 5.93 -7.43
C VAL A 76 -9.36 4.95 -6.69
N VAL A 77 -8.06 4.98 -7.00
CA VAL A 77 -7.05 4.10 -6.41
C VAL A 77 -5.85 4.92 -5.94
N GLU A 78 -5.06 4.38 -5.02
CA GLU A 78 -3.80 4.99 -4.61
C GLU A 78 -2.59 4.31 -5.25
N PRO A 79 -1.44 5.01 -5.35
CA PRO A 79 -0.16 4.36 -5.53
C PRO A 79 0.03 3.25 -4.47
N ARG A 80 0.64 2.13 -4.87
CA ARG A 80 0.98 1.02 -3.96
C ARG A 80 2.20 1.35 -3.08
N ALA A 81 2.07 2.42 -2.29
CA ALA A 81 3.13 3.00 -1.49
C ALA A 81 3.33 2.28 -0.14
N LEU A 82 2.26 1.71 0.41
CA LEU A 82 2.25 0.94 1.64
C LEU A 82 1.82 -0.51 1.37
N PRO A 83 2.25 -1.47 2.21
CA PRO A 83 3.24 -1.34 3.29
C PRO A 83 4.67 -1.11 2.76
N VAL A 84 5.61 -0.78 3.66
CA VAL A 84 7.02 -0.54 3.32
C VAL A 84 7.91 -1.51 4.11
N PRO A 85 8.72 -2.35 3.45
CA PRO A 85 8.87 -2.47 2.00
C PRO A 85 7.66 -3.13 1.31
N GLY A 86 7.30 -2.67 0.11
CA GLY A 86 6.22 -3.27 -0.67
C GLY A 86 6.55 -4.67 -1.22
N ALA A 87 5.59 -5.29 -1.90
CA ALA A 87 5.70 -6.61 -2.50
C ALA A 87 5.56 -6.59 -4.04
N GLN A 88 6.16 -7.57 -4.71
CA GLN A 88 6.03 -7.73 -6.17
C GLN A 88 4.77 -8.52 -6.52
N LEU A 89 4.42 -9.51 -5.70
CA LEU A 89 3.12 -10.18 -5.74
C LEU A 89 2.23 -9.44 -4.76
N ASP A 90 1.31 -8.66 -5.30
CA ASP A 90 0.45 -7.73 -4.57
C ASP A 90 -0.99 -7.96 -5.02
N PRO A 91 -1.98 -8.06 -4.12
CA PRO A 91 -3.36 -8.39 -4.47
C PRO A 91 -4.19 -7.20 -5.00
N ARG A 92 -3.66 -5.97 -4.94
CA ARG A 92 -4.40 -4.77 -5.35
C ARG A 92 -4.70 -4.70 -6.85
N PRO A 93 -3.80 -5.11 -7.77
CA PRO A 93 -4.13 -5.20 -9.18
C PRO A 93 -5.28 -6.15 -9.48
N GLU A 94 -5.32 -7.32 -8.84
CA GLU A 94 -6.42 -8.28 -8.99
C GLU A 94 -7.74 -7.70 -8.43
N ALA A 95 -7.68 -6.96 -7.33
CA ALA A 95 -8.85 -6.27 -6.78
C ALA A 95 -9.38 -5.17 -7.71
N LEU A 96 -8.48 -4.39 -8.32
CA LEU A 96 -8.85 -3.37 -9.30
C LEU A 96 -9.46 -4.01 -10.56
N ALA A 97 -8.85 -5.10 -11.07
CA ALA A 97 -9.38 -5.86 -12.19
C ALA A 97 -10.79 -6.39 -11.91
N ALA A 98 -11.00 -7.01 -10.75
CA ALA A 98 -12.31 -7.49 -10.34
C ALA A 98 -13.35 -6.36 -10.25
N THR A 99 -12.95 -5.17 -9.79
CA THR A 99 -13.83 -4.00 -9.75
C THR A 99 -14.23 -3.53 -11.15
N VAL A 100 -13.27 -3.50 -12.09
CA VAL A 100 -13.53 -3.17 -13.50
C VAL A 100 -14.54 -4.13 -14.12
N ASP A 101 -14.35 -5.44 -13.87
CA ASP A 101 -15.22 -6.50 -14.37
C ASP A 101 -16.63 -6.42 -13.77
N GLU A 102 -16.75 -6.17 -12.47
CA GLU A 102 -18.06 -6.03 -11.81
C GLU A 102 -18.82 -4.80 -12.30
N LEU A 103 -18.14 -3.67 -12.53
CA LEU A 103 -18.76 -2.51 -13.15
C LEU A 103 -19.26 -2.81 -14.56
N ALA A 104 -18.49 -3.57 -15.35
CA ALA A 104 -18.91 -4.00 -16.68
C ALA A 104 -20.12 -4.94 -16.61
N ARG A 105 -20.14 -5.88 -15.66
CA ARG A 105 -21.27 -6.77 -15.39
C ARG A 105 -22.54 -6.00 -15.01
N CYS A 106 -22.41 -4.92 -14.25
CA CYS A 106 -23.50 -4.03 -13.87
C CYS A 106 -23.89 -3.01 -14.97
N GLY A 107 -23.33 -3.11 -16.18
CA GLY A 107 -23.73 -2.30 -17.34
C GLY A 107 -22.95 -1.00 -17.55
N VAL A 108 -21.81 -0.82 -16.85
CA VAL A 108 -20.84 0.25 -17.09
C VAL A 108 -19.62 -0.33 -17.82
N PRO A 109 -19.62 -0.36 -19.17
CA PRO A 109 -18.51 -0.95 -19.91
C PRO A 109 -17.20 -0.21 -19.64
N ASP A 110 -16.07 -0.89 -19.76
CA ASP A 110 -14.73 -0.36 -19.49
C ASP A 110 -14.41 0.96 -20.23
N SER A 111 -14.92 1.13 -21.46
CA SER A 111 -14.83 2.38 -22.24
C SER A 111 -15.46 3.61 -21.57
N ARG A 112 -16.33 3.41 -20.57
CA ARG A 112 -16.96 4.44 -19.75
C ARG A 112 -16.43 4.49 -18.32
N GLN A 113 -15.40 3.70 -18.03
CA GLN A 113 -14.72 3.71 -16.74
C GLN A 113 -13.48 4.60 -16.81
N THR A 114 -13.23 5.34 -15.73
CA THR A 114 -12.01 6.12 -15.53
C THR A 114 -11.30 5.61 -14.28
N ILE A 115 -10.08 5.10 -14.41
CA ILE A 115 -9.21 4.81 -13.26
C ILE A 115 -8.47 6.11 -12.93
N LEU A 116 -8.76 6.70 -11.77
CA LEU A 116 -8.10 7.88 -11.25
C LEU A 116 -7.11 7.46 -10.15
N VAL A 117 -5.82 7.71 -10.36
CA VAL A 117 -4.81 7.45 -9.34
C VAL A 117 -4.58 8.68 -8.47
N ALA A 118 -5.04 8.61 -7.23
CA ALA A 118 -4.95 9.65 -6.21
C ALA A 118 -3.60 9.57 -5.48
N GLY A 119 -2.63 10.37 -5.91
CA GLY A 119 -1.28 10.40 -5.33
C GLY A 119 -1.09 11.37 -4.15
N GLY A 120 -2.11 12.17 -3.81
CA GLY A 120 -1.98 13.26 -2.83
C GLY A 120 -0.90 14.26 -3.24
N LEU A 121 0.00 14.57 -2.30
CA LEU A 121 1.18 15.42 -2.54
C LEU A 121 2.36 14.68 -3.19
N GLY A 122 2.20 13.39 -3.47
CA GLY A 122 3.20 12.57 -4.14
C GLY A 122 3.41 13.01 -5.59
N GLN A 123 4.52 12.54 -6.17
CA GLN A 123 4.72 12.74 -7.60
C GLN A 123 3.71 11.97 -8.43
N ARG A 124 3.38 12.53 -9.61
CA ARG A 124 2.61 11.80 -10.63
C ARG A 124 3.34 10.51 -10.99
N LEU A 125 2.61 9.39 -10.96
CA LEU A 125 3.13 8.07 -11.31
C LEU A 125 3.61 8.04 -12.76
N GLY A 126 4.79 7.48 -12.97
CA GLY A 126 5.33 7.23 -14.31
C GLY A 126 4.64 6.06 -15.02
N GLN A 127 4.83 5.97 -16.34
CA GLN A 127 4.23 4.96 -17.21
C GLN A 127 4.37 3.52 -16.69
N ARG A 128 5.56 3.14 -16.24
CA ARG A 128 5.84 1.79 -15.71
C ARG A 128 5.00 1.44 -14.47
N GLU A 129 4.59 2.44 -13.70
CA GLU A 129 3.79 2.25 -12.49
C GLU A 129 2.33 2.09 -12.85
N LEU A 130 1.86 2.86 -13.83
CA LEU A 130 0.53 2.76 -14.41
C LEU A 130 0.30 1.40 -15.06
N GLU A 131 1.29 0.88 -15.79
CA GLU A 131 1.26 -0.46 -16.41
C GLU A 131 1.11 -1.61 -15.39
N ARG A 132 1.34 -1.34 -14.10
CA ARG A 132 1.20 -2.34 -13.02
C ARG A 132 -0.01 -2.10 -12.12
N LEU A 133 -0.92 -1.18 -12.49
CA LEU A 133 -2.18 -0.97 -11.78
C LEU A 133 -3.12 -2.17 -11.98
N LEU A 134 -3.13 -2.73 -13.19
CA LEU A 134 -3.88 -3.92 -13.55
C LEU A 134 -2.91 -5.07 -13.84
N PRO A 135 -3.35 -6.33 -13.72
CA PRO A 135 -2.56 -7.44 -14.23
C PRO A 135 -2.43 -7.35 -15.78
N PRO A 136 -1.37 -7.92 -16.38
CA PRO A 136 -1.03 -7.64 -17.78
C PRO A 136 -2.12 -7.96 -18.82
N PRO A 137 -2.89 -9.07 -18.72
CA PRO A 137 -4.00 -9.33 -19.63
C PRO A 137 -5.09 -8.25 -19.58
N GLU A 138 -5.50 -7.86 -18.40
CA GLU A 138 -6.56 -6.89 -18.13
C GLU A 138 -6.11 -5.48 -18.51
N ALA A 139 -4.84 -5.13 -18.24
CA ALA A 139 -4.25 -3.88 -18.69
C ALA A 139 -4.29 -3.73 -20.22
N ARG A 140 -4.07 -4.82 -20.97
CA ARG A 140 -4.18 -4.82 -22.45
C ARG A 140 -5.62 -4.81 -22.94
N ALA A 141 -6.56 -5.34 -22.15
CA ALA A 141 -7.98 -5.40 -22.49
C ALA A 141 -8.72 -4.10 -22.20
N PHE A 142 -8.30 -3.36 -21.17
CA PHE A 142 -8.97 -2.13 -20.72
C PHE A 142 -9.03 -1.06 -21.82
N ARG A 143 -10.23 -0.50 -22.05
CA ARG A 143 -10.51 0.57 -23.03
C ARG A 143 -10.89 1.90 -22.39
N GLY A 144 -10.91 1.97 -21.07
CA GLY A 144 -11.23 3.18 -20.32
C GLY A 144 -10.08 4.18 -20.27
N ARG A 145 -10.25 5.21 -19.43
CA ARG A 145 -9.23 6.24 -19.21
C ARG A 145 -8.43 5.93 -17.95
N VAL A 146 -7.13 6.17 -17.97
CA VAL A 146 -6.28 6.18 -16.76
C VAL A 146 -5.77 7.59 -16.56
N LEU A 147 -6.11 8.20 -15.44
CA LEU A 147 -5.72 9.56 -15.05
C LEU A 147 -4.86 9.50 -13.79
N VAL A 148 -3.93 10.43 -13.67
CA VAL A 148 -3.11 10.61 -12.47
C VAL A 148 -3.42 11.97 -11.89
N HIS A 149 -3.86 11.99 -10.63
CA HIS A 149 -4.19 13.22 -9.93
C HIS A 149 -2.96 14.11 -9.76
N ASP A 150 -3.18 15.42 -9.85
CA ASP A 150 -2.23 16.43 -9.44
C ASP A 150 -2.92 17.44 -8.54
N ALA A 151 -2.42 17.53 -7.32
CA ALA A 151 -2.98 18.39 -6.30
C ALA A 151 -2.82 19.89 -6.59
N ASP A 152 -2.00 20.28 -7.57
CA ASP A 152 -1.80 21.65 -8.03
C ASP A 152 -2.47 21.94 -9.39
N GLU A 153 -3.30 21.01 -9.91
CA GLU A 153 -3.99 21.21 -11.18
C GLU A 153 -5.02 22.36 -11.08
N PRO A 154 -4.97 23.39 -11.96
CA PRO A 154 -5.94 24.49 -11.92
C PRO A 154 -7.38 24.08 -12.23
N ALA A 155 -7.58 22.91 -12.85
CA ALA A 155 -8.89 22.39 -13.24
C ALA A 155 -9.63 21.65 -12.10
N LEU A 156 -9.09 21.61 -10.88
CA LEU A 156 -9.80 21.04 -9.73
C LEU A 156 -11.07 21.83 -9.41
N VAL A 157 -12.15 21.13 -9.08
CA VAL A 157 -13.49 21.71 -8.90
C VAL A 157 -13.90 21.78 -7.43
N PRO A 158 -14.57 22.86 -6.99
CA PRO A 158 -14.96 23.03 -5.59
C PRO A 158 -16.04 22.04 -5.16
N ILE A 159 -15.85 21.43 -3.98
CA ILE A 159 -16.84 20.55 -3.32
C ILE A 159 -17.42 21.12 -2.03
N GLY A 160 -16.78 22.16 -1.47
CA GLY A 160 -17.28 22.90 -0.32
C GLY A 160 -16.24 23.87 0.23
N ASP A 161 -16.67 24.70 1.18
CA ASP A 161 -15.81 25.64 1.89
C ASP A 161 -15.75 25.27 3.38
N TRP A 162 -14.54 25.02 3.90
CA TRP A 162 -14.34 24.63 5.30
C TRP A 162 -13.24 25.48 5.93
N ASN A 163 -13.56 26.09 7.08
CA ASN A 163 -12.63 26.92 7.86
C ASN A 163 -11.97 28.01 7.00
N GLY A 164 -12.75 28.70 6.18
CA GLY A 164 -12.25 29.78 5.32
C GLY A 164 -11.42 29.30 4.13
N SER A 165 -11.52 28.04 3.73
CA SER A 165 -10.83 27.55 2.52
C SER A 165 -11.71 26.64 1.70
N THR A 166 -11.75 26.94 0.41
CA THR A 166 -12.41 26.10 -0.59
C THR A 166 -11.63 24.83 -0.79
N VAL A 167 -12.30 23.70 -0.58
CA VAL A 167 -11.80 22.38 -0.89
C VAL A 167 -12.20 22.00 -2.30
N ARG A 168 -11.20 21.63 -3.11
CA ARG A 168 -11.38 21.20 -4.50
C ARG A 168 -10.97 19.76 -4.69
N ILE A 169 -11.61 19.09 -5.63
CA ILE A 169 -11.37 17.68 -5.98
C ILE A 169 -11.20 17.51 -7.48
N HIS A 170 -10.68 16.37 -7.90
CA HIS A 170 -10.53 16.03 -9.32
C HIS A 170 -11.90 15.93 -10.03
N PRO A 171 -12.11 16.62 -11.18
CA PRO A 171 -13.41 16.69 -11.85
C PRO A 171 -13.94 15.33 -12.31
N ALA A 172 -13.07 14.37 -12.64
CA ALA A 172 -13.51 13.01 -12.98
C ALA A 172 -14.36 12.32 -11.87
N MET A 173 -14.26 12.76 -10.62
CA MET A 173 -15.07 12.22 -9.53
C MET A 173 -16.46 12.87 -9.45
N THR A 174 -16.59 14.14 -9.85
CA THR A 174 -17.88 14.85 -9.89
C THR A 174 -18.62 14.67 -11.21
N ASP A 175 -17.88 14.39 -12.30
CA ASP A 175 -18.42 14.15 -13.63
C ASP A 175 -18.88 12.69 -13.82
N ALA A 176 -18.56 11.80 -12.89
CA ALA A 176 -19.01 10.42 -12.93
C ALA A 176 -20.43 10.29 -12.37
N ASP A 177 -21.12 9.22 -12.75
CA ASP A 177 -22.42 8.86 -12.19
C ASP A 177 -22.25 7.93 -10.96
N LEU A 178 -21.10 7.26 -10.87
CA LEU A 178 -20.67 6.42 -9.74
C LEU A 178 -19.17 6.59 -9.47
N VAL A 179 -18.79 6.72 -8.20
CA VAL A 179 -17.40 6.65 -7.76
C VAL A 179 -17.17 5.38 -6.96
N VAL A 180 -16.18 4.58 -7.37
CA VAL A 180 -15.74 3.37 -6.65
C VAL A 180 -14.34 3.61 -6.09
N VAL A 181 -14.17 3.60 -4.77
CA VAL A 181 -12.84 3.65 -4.15
C VAL A 181 -12.31 2.24 -4.01
N VAL A 182 -11.11 1.96 -4.50
CA VAL A 182 -10.46 0.64 -4.31
C VAL A 182 -9.12 0.84 -3.65
N GLY A 183 -8.96 0.29 -2.45
CA GLY A 183 -7.76 0.47 -1.65
C GLY A 183 -7.48 -0.68 -0.70
N ALA A 184 -6.52 -0.46 0.18
CA ALA A 184 -6.15 -1.37 1.25
C ALA A 184 -6.08 -0.60 2.56
N ALA A 185 -6.53 -1.22 3.65
CA ALA A 185 -6.60 -0.58 4.95
C ALA A 185 -5.25 -0.62 5.68
N GLU A 186 -4.28 0.12 5.12
CA GLU A 186 -2.94 0.24 5.68
C GLU A 186 -2.89 1.26 6.82
N THR A 187 -3.53 2.41 6.63
CA THR A 187 -3.63 3.48 7.63
C THR A 187 -4.95 4.23 7.50
N VAL A 188 -5.28 5.11 8.44
CA VAL A 188 -6.41 6.04 8.32
C VAL A 188 -6.21 7.11 7.23
N LEU A 189 -4.97 7.33 6.76
CA LEU A 189 -4.66 8.28 5.69
C LEU A 189 -4.60 7.65 4.30
N HIS A 190 -4.46 6.32 4.21
CA HIS A 190 -4.31 5.61 2.94
C HIS A 190 -5.35 4.48 2.89
N GLY A 191 -6.26 4.57 1.94
CA GLY A 191 -7.45 3.75 1.75
C GLY A 191 -8.74 4.49 2.13
N GLY A 192 -9.88 3.96 1.65
CA GLY A 192 -11.21 4.48 1.95
C GLY A 192 -11.34 6.01 1.73
N PRO A 193 -11.77 6.78 2.74
CA PRO A 193 -11.94 8.23 2.59
C PRO A 193 -10.58 8.95 2.46
N GLY A 194 -9.48 8.36 2.92
CA GLY A 194 -8.12 8.88 2.71
C GLY A 194 -7.74 8.92 1.23
N THR A 195 -8.17 7.93 0.44
CA THR A 195 -8.01 7.91 -1.02
C THR A 195 -8.79 9.05 -1.70
N LEU A 196 -9.99 9.38 -1.21
CA LEU A 196 -10.76 10.53 -1.70
C LEU A 196 -10.07 11.85 -1.36
N LEU A 197 -9.57 11.97 -0.14
CA LEU A 197 -8.78 13.13 0.31
C LEU A 197 -7.51 13.30 -0.52
N ALA A 198 -6.84 12.21 -0.90
CA ALA A 198 -5.66 12.22 -1.76
C ALA A 198 -5.95 12.69 -3.21
N ALA A 199 -7.23 12.80 -3.60
CA ALA A 199 -7.67 13.39 -4.87
C ALA A 199 -8.07 14.88 -4.76
N CYS A 200 -7.81 15.51 -3.60
CA CYS A 200 -8.05 16.94 -3.38
C CYS A 200 -6.84 17.81 -3.73
N ASP A 201 -7.05 19.14 -3.70
CA ASP A 201 -5.99 20.13 -3.86
C ASP A 201 -4.91 20.06 -2.77
N ALA A 202 -3.74 20.63 -3.08
CA ALA A 202 -2.56 20.53 -2.22
C ALA A 202 -2.77 21.19 -0.85
N ALA A 203 -3.55 22.28 -0.77
CA ALA A 203 -3.83 22.96 0.49
C ALA A 203 -4.69 22.09 1.42
N THR A 204 -5.64 21.35 0.85
CA THR A 204 -6.51 20.42 1.56
C THR A 204 -5.72 19.21 2.04
N VAL A 205 -4.96 18.54 1.16
CA VAL A 205 -4.18 17.34 1.54
C VAL A 205 -3.16 17.65 2.63
N ARG A 206 -2.53 18.83 2.60
CA ARG A 206 -1.56 19.26 3.63
C ARG A 206 -2.15 19.30 5.04
N ARG A 207 -3.45 19.53 5.20
CA ARG A 207 -4.12 19.53 6.51
C ARG A 207 -4.13 18.15 7.16
N ALA A 208 -3.94 17.09 6.38
CA ALA A 208 -3.84 15.73 6.87
C ALA A 208 -2.45 15.34 7.39
N ALA A 209 -1.44 16.19 7.22
CA ALA A 209 -0.05 15.87 7.60
C ALA A 209 0.19 15.80 9.12
N GLY A 210 -0.74 16.34 9.91
CA GLY A 210 -0.66 16.46 11.36
C GLY A 210 -0.90 15.17 12.14
N ILE A 211 -1.45 14.13 11.49
CA ILE A 211 -2.07 13.03 12.24
C ILE A 211 -1.10 12.34 13.20
N ASP A 212 -1.52 12.17 14.44
CA ASP A 212 -0.67 11.61 15.49
C ASP A 212 -0.56 10.09 15.42
N SER A 213 -1.68 9.41 15.15
CA SER A 213 -1.80 7.97 15.01
C SER A 213 -2.33 7.60 13.62
N LEU A 214 -1.66 6.65 12.96
CA LEU A 214 -2.03 6.18 11.62
C LEU A 214 -3.04 5.02 11.64
N VAL A 215 -3.37 4.48 12.81
CA VAL A 215 -4.32 3.36 12.92
C VAL A 215 -5.53 3.70 13.80
N GLU A 216 -5.49 4.83 14.50
CA GLU A 216 -6.61 5.30 15.32
C GLU A 216 -7.36 6.43 14.60
N ALA A 217 -8.54 6.10 14.10
CA ALA A 217 -9.41 7.08 13.44
C ALA A 217 -10.18 7.97 14.42
N SER A 218 -10.46 7.44 15.62
CA SER A 218 -11.32 8.11 16.60
C SER A 218 -10.68 9.39 17.11
N GLY A 219 -11.40 10.52 16.96
CA GLY A 219 -10.95 11.83 17.44
C GLY A 219 -9.84 12.48 16.62
N ALA A 220 -9.42 11.88 15.49
CA ALA A 220 -8.40 12.44 14.62
C ALA A 220 -9.03 13.49 13.65
N PRO A 221 -8.66 14.78 13.74
CA PRO A 221 -9.19 15.81 12.84
C PRO A 221 -8.97 15.54 11.36
N GLU A 222 -7.90 14.82 11.03
CA GLU A 222 -7.55 14.42 9.66
C GLU A 222 -8.49 13.36 9.11
N TRP A 223 -8.92 12.42 9.95
CA TRP A 223 -9.96 11.46 9.60
C TRP A 223 -11.29 12.18 9.38
N ASP A 224 -11.66 13.10 10.28
CA ASP A 224 -12.85 13.93 10.12
C ASP A 224 -12.85 14.74 8.82
N LEU A 225 -11.69 15.27 8.41
CA LEU A 225 -11.53 15.95 7.13
C LEU A 225 -11.81 15.00 5.96
N ALA A 226 -11.26 13.79 5.99
CA ALA A 226 -11.52 12.76 4.98
C ALA A 226 -13.02 12.39 4.92
N LEU A 227 -13.69 12.25 6.06
CA LEU A 227 -15.14 12.03 6.14
C LEU A 227 -15.96 13.20 5.58
N ARG A 228 -15.51 14.44 5.78
CA ARG A 228 -16.17 15.62 5.19
C ARG A 228 -16.06 15.62 3.67
N VAL A 229 -14.91 15.23 3.12
CA VAL A 229 -14.72 15.03 1.67
C VAL A 229 -15.65 13.94 1.14
N GLU A 230 -15.67 12.77 1.79
CA GLU A 230 -16.57 11.67 1.44
C GLU A 230 -18.03 12.12 1.40
N ARG A 231 -18.53 12.73 2.48
CA ARG A 231 -19.92 13.21 2.56
C ARG A 231 -20.21 14.30 1.52
N ALA A 232 -19.24 15.17 1.23
CA ALA A 232 -19.42 16.22 0.23
C ALA A 232 -19.53 15.66 -1.19
N LEU A 233 -18.75 14.62 -1.50
CA LEU A 233 -18.84 13.91 -2.76
C LEU A 233 -20.14 13.09 -2.86
N ALA A 234 -20.49 12.37 -1.80
CA ALA A 234 -21.69 11.52 -1.74
C ALA A 234 -23.02 12.29 -1.90
N ARG A 235 -23.02 13.61 -1.64
CA ARG A 235 -24.17 14.48 -1.95
C ARG A 235 -24.35 14.75 -3.45
N ARG A 236 -23.36 14.44 -4.28
CA ARG A 236 -23.35 14.76 -5.72
C ARG A 236 -23.39 13.51 -6.59
N VAL A 237 -22.71 12.44 -6.17
CA VAL A 237 -22.51 11.21 -6.95
C VAL A 237 -22.64 10.01 -6.00
N ALA A 238 -23.13 8.88 -6.49
CA ALA A 238 -23.11 7.63 -5.72
C ALA A 238 -21.65 7.24 -5.42
N VAL A 239 -21.36 6.83 -4.19
CA VAL A 239 -20.01 6.43 -3.76
C VAL A 239 -20.06 5.10 -3.04
N ILE A 240 -19.23 4.16 -3.48
CA ILE A 240 -18.98 2.88 -2.80
C ILE A 240 -17.47 2.70 -2.68
N GLY A 241 -17.00 2.10 -1.60
CA GLY A 241 -15.60 1.79 -1.37
C GLY A 241 -15.39 0.30 -1.17
N VAL A 242 -14.22 -0.18 -1.56
CA VAL A 242 -13.69 -1.51 -1.32
C VAL A 242 -12.34 -1.37 -0.64
N SER A 243 -12.20 -1.98 0.54
CA SER A 243 -10.97 -1.98 1.31
C SER A 243 -10.49 -3.41 1.57
N LEU A 244 -9.29 -3.71 1.11
CA LEU A 244 -8.60 -4.97 1.37
C LEU A 244 -7.96 -4.97 2.77
N VAL A 245 -7.98 -6.14 3.41
CA VAL A 245 -7.14 -6.45 4.57
C VAL A 245 -5.91 -7.17 4.06
N LEU A 246 -4.74 -6.55 4.19
CA LEU A 246 -3.48 -7.10 3.73
C LEU A 246 -2.68 -7.67 4.91
N ASP A 247 -2.01 -8.80 4.68
CA ASP A 247 -0.98 -9.33 5.58
C ASP A 247 0.29 -8.46 5.53
N LEU A 248 1.31 -8.81 6.31
CA LEU A 248 2.65 -8.25 6.17
C LEU A 248 3.36 -8.82 4.93
N PRO A 249 4.22 -8.03 4.25
CA PRO A 249 5.04 -8.53 3.16
C PRO A 249 5.98 -9.65 3.63
N ARG A 250 5.80 -10.86 3.10
CA ARG A 250 6.63 -12.03 3.47
C ARG A 250 7.65 -12.34 2.40
N LEU A 251 8.87 -12.67 2.82
CA LEU A 251 9.92 -13.10 1.91
C LEU A 251 9.61 -14.49 1.34
N THR A 252 9.96 -14.71 0.08
CA THR A 252 9.81 -16.01 -0.61
C THR A 252 11.17 -16.65 -0.91
N GLY A 253 11.16 -17.88 -1.41
CA GLY A 253 12.38 -18.62 -1.78
C GLY A 253 13.25 -18.98 -0.56
N PRO A 254 14.59 -18.81 -0.62
CA PRO A 254 15.51 -19.30 0.41
C PRO A 254 15.41 -18.57 1.76
N PHE A 255 14.76 -17.39 1.78
CA PHE A 255 14.52 -16.58 2.97
C PHE A 255 13.06 -16.65 3.45
N ARG A 256 12.28 -17.63 2.97
CA ARG A 256 10.95 -17.92 3.48
C ARG A 256 11.01 -18.13 4.99
N GLY A 257 10.00 -17.63 5.70
CA GLY A 257 9.90 -17.74 7.15
C GLY A 257 10.69 -16.69 7.91
N TYR A 258 11.44 -15.80 7.25
CA TYR A 258 11.97 -14.61 7.92
C TYR A 258 10.87 -13.54 8.10
N PRO A 259 10.76 -12.86 9.26
CA PRO A 259 11.59 -13.00 10.48
C PRO A 259 11.04 -14.01 11.52
N ASP A 260 9.96 -14.73 11.20
CA ASP A 260 9.18 -15.57 12.12
C ASP A 260 9.95 -16.81 12.63
N GLU A 261 10.62 -17.51 11.73
CA GLU A 261 11.30 -18.78 11.97
C GLU A 261 12.76 -18.55 12.41
N ARG A 262 13.12 -19.13 13.57
CA ARG A 262 14.50 -19.09 14.08
C ARG A 262 15.51 -19.66 13.08
N ALA A 263 15.18 -20.77 12.42
CA ALA A 263 16.04 -21.38 11.40
C ALA A 263 16.33 -20.41 10.23
N SER A 264 15.37 -19.56 9.88
CA SER A 264 15.50 -18.57 8.82
C SER A 264 16.34 -17.37 9.25
N LEU A 265 16.23 -16.93 10.51
CA LEU A 265 17.17 -15.97 11.11
C LEU A 265 18.60 -16.52 11.11
N GLU A 266 18.79 -17.76 11.57
CA GLU A 266 20.11 -18.42 11.58
C GLU A 266 20.69 -18.57 10.17
N ARG A 267 19.86 -18.87 9.17
CA ARG A 267 20.26 -18.92 7.76
C ARG A 267 20.79 -17.58 7.28
N VAL A 268 20.12 -16.47 7.60
CA VAL A 268 20.60 -15.11 7.26
C VAL A 268 21.92 -14.79 7.97
N VAL A 269 22.04 -15.15 9.25
CA VAL A 269 23.24 -14.89 10.07
C VAL A 269 24.45 -15.73 9.62
N ARG A 270 24.24 -17.01 9.27
CA ARG A 270 25.31 -17.93 8.87
C ARG A 270 25.64 -17.90 7.38
N SER A 271 24.79 -17.30 6.54
CA SER A 271 24.97 -17.32 5.09
C SER A 271 26.28 -16.64 4.65
N PRO A 272 27.18 -17.35 3.93
CA PRO A 272 28.40 -16.76 3.36
C PRO A 272 28.06 -15.73 2.27
N LEU A 273 26.89 -15.85 1.63
CA LEU A 273 26.39 -14.88 0.66
C LEU A 273 26.19 -13.50 1.28
N ARG A 274 26.03 -13.38 2.60
CA ARG A 274 25.97 -12.08 3.28
C ARG A 274 27.28 -11.29 3.11
N ARG A 275 28.43 -11.97 3.22
CA ARG A 275 29.74 -11.33 3.05
C ARG A 275 29.89 -10.84 1.61
N ALA A 276 29.60 -11.70 0.63
CA ALA A 276 29.59 -11.32 -0.78
C ALA A 276 28.62 -10.14 -1.05
N PHE A 277 27.40 -10.22 -0.53
CA PHE A 277 26.40 -9.15 -0.64
C PHE A 277 26.88 -7.83 -0.01
N SER A 278 27.60 -7.88 1.11
CA SER A 278 28.12 -6.68 1.77
C SER A 278 29.18 -5.93 0.95
N LEU A 279 29.90 -6.63 0.07
CA LEU A 279 30.91 -6.06 -0.82
C LEU A 279 30.29 -5.37 -2.05
N LEU A 280 29.04 -5.68 -2.41
CA LEU A 280 28.37 -5.06 -3.55
C LEU A 280 28.17 -3.55 -3.35
N PRO A 281 28.24 -2.72 -4.41
CA PRO A 281 27.87 -1.31 -4.33
C PRO A 281 26.44 -1.08 -3.84
N ALA A 282 26.16 0.08 -3.24
CA ALA A 282 24.87 0.36 -2.61
C ALA A 282 23.65 0.23 -3.55
N GLY A 283 23.81 0.59 -4.83
CA GLY A 283 22.77 0.45 -5.85
C GLY A 283 22.52 -1.01 -6.23
N ALA A 284 23.57 -1.80 -6.41
CA ALA A 284 23.46 -3.23 -6.69
C ALA A 284 22.81 -3.99 -5.51
N ARG A 285 23.17 -3.65 -4.27
CA ARG A 285 22.49 -4.21 -3.09
C ARG A 285 21.01 -3.87 -3.06
N ALA A 286 20.66 -2.61 -3.32
CA ALA A 286 19.26 -2.17 -3.35
C ALA A 286 18.47 -2.88 -4.46
N ASP A 287 19.07 -3.08 -5.63
CA ASP A 287 18.47 -3.82 -6.74
C ASP A 287 18.24 -5.30 -6.39
N VAL A 288 19.24 -5.98 -5.81
CA VAL A 288 19.09 -7.36 -5.32
C VAL A 288 17.95 -7.47 -4.30
N LEU A 289 17.90 -6.56 -3.31
CA LEU A 289 16.81 -6.53 -2.32
C LEU A 289 15.45 -6.18 -2.95
N THR A 290 15.43 -5.37 -4.01
CA THR A 290 14.21 -5.01 -4.75
C THR A 290 13.73 -6.14 -5.66
N ARG A 291 14.62 -7.01 -6.14
CA ARG A 291 14.28 -8.20 -6.91
C ARG A 291 13.91 -9.38 -6.03
N GLN A 292 14.35 -9.37 -4.78
CA GLN A 292 13.96 -10.39 -3.80
C GLN A 292 12.43 -10.43 -3.72
N ALA A 293 11.87 -11.55 -4.15
CA ALA A 293 10.44 -11.73 -4.26
C ALA A 293 9.82 -11.73 -2.85
N ARG A 294 8.95 -10.75 -2.64
CA ARG A 294 8.07 -10.60 -1.50
C ARG A 294 6.65 -10.82 -1.99
N ARG A 295 5.88 -11.52 -1.17
CA ARG A 295 4.47 -11.75 -1.39
C ARG A 295 3.67 -11.00 -0.34
N LEU A 296 2.68 -10.28 -0.81
CA LEU A 296 1.60 -9.70 -0.02
C LEU A 296 0.34 -10.47 -0.34
N THR A 297 -0.46 -10.79 0.66
CA THR A 297 -1.70 -11.54 0.51
C THR A 297 -2.85 -10.77 1.12
N ALA A 298 -4.02 -10.86 0.50
CA ALA A 298 -5.25 -10.40 1.10
C ALA A 298 -5.83 -11.51 2.00
N THR A 299 -6.31 -11.14 3.18
CA THR A 299 -7.03 -12.05 4.08
C THR A 299 -8.55 -11.83 4.04
N ALA A 300 -8.98 -10.62 3.67
CA ALA A 300 -10.38 -10.26 3.46
C ALA A 300 -10.50 -9.04 2.54
N ALA A 301 -11.71 -8.81 2.05
CA ALA A 301 -12.12 -7.57 1.39
C ALA A 301 -13.50 -7.16 1.93
N TYR A 302 -13.69 -5.88 2.17
CA TYR A 302 -14.95 -5.32 2.63
C TYR A 302 -15.40 -4.21 1.69
N ALA A 303 -16.71 -4.10 1.44
CA ALA A 303 -17.27 -3.00 0.67
C ALA A 303 -18.42 -2.30 1.40
N GLY A 304 -18.76 -1.10 0.93
CA GLY A 304 -19.85 -0.30 1.43
C GLY A 304 -19.55 1.19 1.34
N ILE A 305 -20.04 2.00 2.28
CA ILE A 305 -19.58 3.38 2.39
C ILE A 305 -18.05 3.36 2.62
N PRO A 306 -17.23 4.16 1.89
CA PRO A 306 -15.77 3.99 1.93
C PRO A 306 -15.16 4.07 3.33
N SER A 307 -15.66 4.98 4.18
CA SER A 307 -15.27 5.10 5.58
C SER A 307 -15.61 3.86 6.41
N GLY A 308 -16.80 3.30 6.25
CA GLY A 308 -17.25 2.09 6.98
C GLY A 308 -16.46 0.85 6.57
N ALA A 309 -16.34 0.60 5.26
CA ALA A 309 -15.57 -0.54 4.74
C ALA A 309 -14.09 -0.45 5.15
N HIS A 310 -13.51 0.75 5.11
CA HIS A 310 -12.13 0.98 5.51
C HIS A 310 -11.92 0.84 7.01
N ALA A 311 -12.84 1.32 7.85
CA ALA A 311 -12.73 1.19 9.29
C ALA A 311 -12.75 -0.30 9.71
N GLU A 312 -13.67 -1.10 9.15
CA GLU A 312 -13.70 -2.55 9.42
C GLU A 312 -12.41 -3.22 8.95
N ALA A 313 -11.98 -2.95 7.71
CA ALA A 313 -10.74 -3.51 7.17
C ALA A 313 -9.51 -3.12 8.00
N LEU A 314 -9.45 -1.88 8.51
CA LEU A 314 -8.36 -1.39 9.34
C LEU A 314 -8.33 -2.10 10.69
N LEU A 315 -9.48 -2.28 11.34
CA LEU A 315 -9.60 -3.02 12.59
C LEU A 315 -9.11 -4.46 12.45
N ARG A 316 -9.53 -5.16 11.38
CA ARG A 316 -9.04 -6.51 11.05
C ARG A 316 -7.56 -6.53 10.71
N GLY A 317 -7.07 -5.51 10.01
CA GLY A 317 -5.65 -5.37 9.70
C GLY A 317 -4.79 -5.12 10.94
N VAL A 318 -5.29 -4.40 11.94
CA VAL A 318 -4.64 -4.18 13.24
C VAL A 318 -4.65 -5.47 14.06
N GLU A 319 -5.78 -6.19 14.11
CA GLU A 319 -5.87 -7.50 14.77
C GLU A 319 -4.91 -8.52 14.15
N LEU A 320 -4.81 -8.51 12.81
CA LEU A 320 -3.96 -9.44 12.06
C LEU A 320 -2.46 -9.18 12.24
N ARG A 321 -2.04 -7.91 12.24
CA ARG A 321 -0.62 -7.53 12.12
C ARG A 321 -0.04 -6.89 13.38
N GLY A 322 -0.88 -6.53 14.34
CA GLY A 322 -0.50 -5.82 15.55
C GLY A 322 0.28 -6.69 16.53
N THR A 323 1.24 -6.09 17.21
CA THR A 323 1.95 -6.70 18.34
C THR A 323 1.73 -5.83 19.58
N ARG A 324 1.28 -6.45 20.67
CA ARG A 324 1.06 -5.74 21.93
C ARG A 324 2.37 -5.60 22.71
N LEU A 325 2.65 -4.38 23.16
CA LEU A 325 3.65 -4.11 24.19
C LEU A 325 2.95 -3.99 25.53
N ALA A 326 3.49 -4.63 26.56
CA ALA A 326 2.93 -4.53 27.92
C ALA A 326 3.12 -3.11 28.48
N GLU A 327 4.27 -2.51 28.22
CA GLU A 327 4.64 -1.17 28.61
C GLU A 327 5.51 -0.51 27.51
N PRO A 328 5.54 0.84 27.43
CA PRO A 328 6.44 1.55 26.54
C PRO A 328 7.91 1.25 26.87
N VAL A 329 8.75 1.07 25.85
CA VAL A 329 10.17 0.73 26.04
C VAL A 329 11.03 1.97 26.29
N ASP A 330 12.14 1.80 27.02
CA ASP A 330 13.17 2.83 27.21
C ASP A 330 13.84 3.22 25.89
N THR A 331 14.16 2.21 25.07
CA THR A 331 14.87 2.37 23.82
C THR A 331 14.25 1.51 22.74
N LEU A 332 13.91 2.10 21.59
CA LEU A 332 13.43 1.39 20.43
C LEU A 332 14.42 1.48 19.28
N VAL A 333 14.83 0.32 18.75
CA VAL A 333 15.72 0.22 17.60
C VAL A 333 14.91 -0.10 16.34
N VAL A 334 14.95 0.78 15.33
CA VAL A 334 14.19 0.62 14.09
C VAL A 334 15.12 0.44 12.90
N GLY A 335 14.96 -0.68 12.19
CA GLY A 335 15.62 -0.95 10.93
C GLY A 335 14.98 -0.18 9.79
N VAL A 336 15.75 0.66 9.09
CA VAL A 336 15.20 1.49 7.99
C VAL A 336 15.52 0.84 6.65
N PRO A 337 14.51 0.53 5.80
CA PRO A 337 14.74 -0.08 4.50
C PRO A 337 15.32 0.92 3.48
N TRP A 338 15.72 0.41 2.31
CA TRP A 338 16.31 1.21 1.23
C TRP A 338 15.30 2.04 0.41
N MET A 339 14.01 1.97 0.74
CA MET A 339 12.90 2.58 -0.03
C MET A 339 11.94 3.35 0.87
N SER A 340 11.22 4.31 0.27
CA SER A 340 10.24 5.20 0.92
C SER A 340 8.87 5.12 0.22
N PRO A 341 7.74 5.29 0.93
CA PRO A 341 6.41 5.28 0.32
C PRO A 341 6.23 6.40 -0.71
N HIS A 342 6.90 7.54 -0.53
CA HIS A 342 6.77 8.71 -1.41
C HIS A 342 7.71 8.66 -2.63
N ALA A 343 8.74 7.82 -2.59
CA ALA A 343 9.73 7.69 -3.65
C ALA A 343 10.36 6.28 -3.66
N PRO A 344 9.58 5.23 -4.00
CA PRO A 344 9.99 3.84 -3.79
C PRO A 344 11.19 3.41 -4.65
N ARG A 345 11.45 4.12 -5.76
CA ARG A 345 12.59 3.89 -6.66
C ARG A 345 13.83 4.70 -6.32
N GLU A 346 13.68 5.70 -5.47
CA GLU A 346 14.76 6.60 -5.15
C GLU A 346 15.47 6.15 -3.88
N ARG A 347 16.73 6.53 -3.76
CA ARG A 347 17.47 6.25 -2.55
C ARG A 347 16.90 7.08 -1.41
N VAL A 348 16.68 6.44 -0.27
CA VAL A 348 16.30 7.13 0.96
C VAL A 348 17.39 8.14 1.37
N ASN A 349 16.98 9.38 1.55
CA ASN A 349 17.76 10.49 2.08
C ASN A 349 17.43 10.70 3.58
N PRO A 350 18.18 11.55 4.32
CA PRO A 350 17.94 11.77 5.75
C PRO A 350 16.52 12.24 6.13
N VAL A 351 15.88 13.07 5.30
CA VAL A 351 14.51 13.55 5.51
C VAL A 351 13.52 12.40 5.32
N THR A 352 13.65 11.61 4.25
CA THR A 352 12.78 10.46 4.02
C THR A 352 12.99 9.34 5.05
N VAL A 353 14.21 9.19 5.58
CA VAL A 353 14.49 8.26 6.69
C VAL A 353 13.74 8.71 7.93
N ALA A 354 13.81 10.00 8.28
CA ALA A 354 13.06 10.55 9.40
C ALA A 354 11.54 10.42 9.18
N ALA A 355 11.03 10.66 7.96
CA ALA A 355 9.62 10.48 7.63
C ALA A 355 9.17 9.01 7.78
N LEU A 356 9.96 8.05 7.29
CA LEU A 356 9.68 6.62 7.43
C LEU A 356 9.62 6.17 8.89
N THR A 357 10.51 6.69 9.73
CA THR A 357 10.63 6.21 11.11
C THR A 357 9.71 6.96 12.06
N LEU A 358 9.73 8.29 12.01
CA LEU A 358 8.95 9.15 12.90
C LEU A 358 7.52 9.35 12.40
N GLY A 359 7.33 9.46 11.09
CA GLY A 359 6.05 9.76 10.45
C GLY A 359 5.23 8.53 10.07
N LEU A 360 5.87 7.37 9.90
CA LEU A 360 5.19 6.11 9.59
C LEU A 360 5.36 5.10 10.73
N ALA A 361 6.56 4.55 10.95
CA ALA A 361 6.75 3.43 11.88
C ALA A 361 6.27 3.72 13.32
N LEU A 362 6.61 4.88 13.89
CA LEU A 362 6.17 5.26 15.25
C LEU A 362 4.71 5.74 15.34
N ARG A 363 4.09 6.07 14.21
CA ARG A 363 2.67 6.45 14.16
C ARG A 363 1.76 5.27 13.89
N LEU A 364 2.29 4.12 13.48
CA LEU A 364 1.57 2.84 13.44
C LEU A 364 1.40 2.27 14.87
N ARG A 365 0.70 3.03 15.72
CA ARG A 365 0.47 2.71 17.12
C ARG A 365 -1.00 2.83 17.46
N ARG A 366 -1.46 2.01 18.40
CA ARG A 366 -2.77 2.14 19.03
C ARG A 366 -2.56 2.33 20.53
N ASP A 367 -3.40 3.13 21.14
CA ASP A 367 -3.49 3.47 22.56
C ASP A 367 -2.34 4.33 23.09
N ALA A 368 -1.09 3.92 22.93
CA ALA A 368 0.07 4.59 23.53
C ALA A 368 1.30 4.64 22.62
N PHE A 369 2.15 5.66 22.83
CA PHE A 369 3.44 5.75 22.15
C PHE A 369 4.35 4.59 22.58
N PRO A 370 5.02 3.88 21.65
CA PRO A 370 5.76 2.66 21.99
C PRO A 370 7.05 2.93 22.78
N VAL A 371 7.48 4.19 22.89
CA VAL A 371 8.67 4.61 23.63
C VAL A 371 8.22 5.50 24.79
N ARG A 372 8.78 5.32 25.98
CA ARG A 372 8.44 6.18 27.11
C ARG A 372 8.89 7.64 26.89
N THR A 373 8.32 8.56 27.64
CA THR A 373 8.83 9.94 27.74
C THR A 373 10.31 9.91 28.12
N ASP A 374 11.11 10.76 27.46
CA ASP A 374 12.58 10.81 27.57
C ASP A 374 13.31 9.52 27.18
N GLY A 375 12.62 8.59 26.52
CA GLY A 375 13.22 7.40 25.92
C GLY A 375 14.00 7.71 24.63
N THR A 376 14.73 6.71 24.14
CA THR A 376 15.63 6.84 22.98
C THR A 376 15.14 6.07 21.77
N LEU A 377 15.03 6.75 20.63
CA LEU A 377 14.83 6.09 19.34
C LEU A 377 16.17 5.94 18.61
N VAL A 378 16.56 4.71 18.30
CA VAL A 378 17.76 4.41 17.52
C VAL A 378 17.38 4.02 16.10
N LEU A 379 17.74 4.87 15.14
CA LEU A 379 17.50 4.64 13.72
C LEU A 379 18.69 3.95 13.06
N LEU A 380 18.50 2.74 12.55
CA LEU A 380 19.56 2.02 11.85
C LEU A 380 19.61 2.45 10.39
N HIS A 381 20.29 3.57 10.11
CA HIS A 381 20.54 4.02 8.74
C HIS A 381 21.85 4.80 8.64
N THR A 382 22.53 4.71 7.49
CA THR A 382 23.77 5.48 7.26
C THR A 382 23.57 6.98 7.04
N LEU A 383 22.31 7.41 6.90
CA LEU A 383 21.89 8.80 6.62
C LEU A 383 22.69 9.45 5.48
N THR A 384 22.97 8.66 4.44
CA THR A 384 23.68 9.15 3.26
C THR A 384 22.90 10.31 2.64
N ARG A 385 23.55 11.45 2.42
CA ARG A 385 22.95 12.67 1.85
C ARG A 385 22.85 12.58 0.33
N SER A 386 22.04 11.63 -0.15
CA SER A 386 21.80 11.43 -1.58
C SER A 386 20.49 12.09 -2.00
N PHE A 387 20.58 13.29 -2.57
CA PHE A 387 19.45 13.97 -3.20
C PHE A 387 19.70 14.01 -4.71
N HIS A 388 19.22 13.01 -5.44
CA HIS A 388 19.43 12.89 -6.88
C HIS A 388 18.09 12.98 -7.61
N GLY A 389 18.03 13.79 -8.66
CA GLY A 389 16.83 13.94 -9.49
C GLY A 389 15.84 14.98 -8.95
N ALA A 390 14.88 15.35 -9.80
CA ALA A 390 13.90 16.39 -9.49
C ALA A 390 12.98 16.02 -8.32
N ALA A 391 12.68 14.73 -8.13
CA ALA A 391 11.86 14.26 -7.02
C ALA A 391 12.49 14.42 -5.64
N GLN A 392 13.82 14.50 -5.60
CA GLN A 392 14.57 14.72 -4.38
C GLN A 392 14.74 16.20 -4.04
N ALA A 393 14.44 17.11 -4.96
CA ALA A 393 14.64 18.55 -4.78
C ALA A 393 13.86 19.14 -3.59
N PRO A 394 12.58 18.79 -3.34
CA PRO A 394 11.86 19.27 -2.15
C PRO A 394 12.52 18.80 -0.84
N TYR A 395 13.00 17.55 -0.79
CA TYR A 395 13.70 17.02 0.37
C TYR A 395 15.06 17.68 0.59
N ALA A 396 15.79 18.00 -0.49
CA ALA A 396 17.05 18.74 -0.40
C ALA A 396 16.81 20.16 0.15
N ALA A 397 15.80 20.87 -0.36
CA ALA A 397 15.43 22.19 0.11
C ALA A 397 15.05 22.17 1.61
N MET A 398 14.22 21.20 2.02
CA MET A 398 13.86 21.02 3.43
C MET A 398 15.09 20.71 4.29
N PHE A 399 15.97 19.82 3.85
CA PHE A 399 17.20 19.48 4.57
C PHE A 399 18.11 20.71 4.78
N HIS A 400 18.27 21.53 3.74
CA HIS A 400 19.07 22.75 3.83
C HIS A 400 18.44 23.80 4.75
N SER A 401 17.12 24.00 4.67
CA SER A 401 16.37 24.93 5.54
C SER A 401 16.49 24.53 7.01
N LEU A 402 16.26 23.25 7.34
CA LEU A 402 16.38 22.75 8.72
C LEU A 402 17.80 22.88 9.27
N ARG A 403 18.82 22.70 8.42
CA ARG A 403 20.22 22.90 8.82
C ARG A 403 20.52 24.37 9.12
N GLY A 404 20.07 25.29 8.26
CA GLY A 404 20.22 26.73 8.47
C GLY A 404 19.62 27.20 9.79
N ALA A 405 18.37 26.82 10.06
CA ALA A 405 17.67 27.17 11.29
C ALA A 405 18.34 26.60 12.57
N ARG A 406 19.08 25.49 12.46
CA ARG A 406 19.87 24.96 13.57
C ARG A 406 21.13 25.78 13.80
N ASP A 407 21.82 26.17 12.73
CA ASP A 407 23.03 26.99 12.81
C ASP A 407 22.72 28.36 13.43
N GLU A 408 21.57 28.94 13.12
CA GLU A 408 21.09 30.20 13.73
C GLU A 408 20.72 30.04 15.21
N ARG A 409 20.03 28.96 15.58
CA ARG A 409 19.74 28.62 16.99
C ARG A 409 20.99 28.32 17.80
N GLY A 410 22.01 27.72 17.18
CA GLY A 410 23.30 27.47 17.80
C GLY A 410 24.09 28.77 18.06
N ARG A 411 24.04 29.72 17.12
CA ARG A 411 24.66 31.06 17.28
C ARG A 411 23.98 31.89 18.37
N SER A 412 22.65 31.89 18.43
CA SER A 412 21.87 32.63 19.43
C SER A 412 21.98 32.05 20.85
N ARG A 413 22.28 30.75 20.99
CA ARG A 413 22.48 30.10 22.31
C ARG A 413 23.93 30.08 22.80
N GLY A 414 24.87 30.75 22.11
CA GLY A 414 26.27 30.77 22.51
C GLY A 414 26.95 29.40 22.56
N VAL A 415 26.37 28.37 21.93
CA VAL A 415 26.92 27.01 21.96
C VAL A 415 28.12 26.99 21.02
N PRO A 416 29.36 26.76 21.49
CA PRO A 416 30.53 26.76 20.64
C PRO A 416 30.36 25.68 19.56
N ARG A 417 30.64 26.04 18.30
CA ARG A 417 30.69 25.09 17.19
C ARG A 417 31.58 23.92 17.60
N ARG A 418 31.00 22.73 17.82
CA ARG A 418 31.80 21.49 17.83
C ARG A 418 32.48 21.42 16.46
N LYS A 419 33.78 21.73 16.41
CA LYS A 419 34.63 21.46 15.25
C LYS A 419 34.36 20.02 14.88
N GLY A 420 33.97 19.78 13.62
CA GLY A 420 33.66 18.45 13.13
C GLY A 420 34.76 17.49 13.56
N LEU A 421 34.35 16.36 14.15
CA LEU A 421 35.25 15.22 14.28
C LEU A 421 35.86 14.98 12.90
N SER A 422 37.16 15.23 12.79
CA SER A 422 37.92 14.79 11.63
C SER A 422 37.67 13.29 11.47
N PRO A 423 37.46 12.78 10.24
CA PRO A 423 37.35 11.34 10.06
C PRO A 423 38.58 10.70 10.70
N ALA A 424 38.34 9.75 11.62
CA ALA A 424 39.41 9.05 12.32
C ALA A 424 40.44 8.57 11.28
N ALA A 425 41.70 8.93 11.51
CA ALA A 425 42.80 8.51 10.66
C ALA A 425 42.76 6.97 10.51
N PRO A 426 42.98 6.43 9.30
CA PRO A 426 43.05 4.98 9.13
C PRO A 426 44.20 4.45 9.97
N VAL A 427 43.90 3.45 10.80
CA VAL A 427 44.87 2.67 11.58
C VAL A 427 45.93 2.16 10.60
N ARG A 428 47.16 2.66 10.73
CA ARG A 428 48.33 2.15 10.02
C ARG A 428 48.64 0.75 10.53
N GLY A 429 48.51 -0.24 9.67
CA GLY A 429 48.97 -1.60 9.95
C GLY A 429 48.32 -2.60 9.02
N LEU A 430 48.88 -2.74 7.82
CA LEU A 430 49.02 -4.00 7.07
C LEU A 430 49.76 -3.72 5.76
N GLY A 431 50.58 -4.69 5.38
CA GLY A 431 51.77 -4.55 4.54
C GLY A 431 51.53 -4.07 3.12
N ARG A 432 52.58 -3.43 2.60
CA ARG A 432 52.75 -3.01 1.21
C ARG A 432 52.64 -4.20 0.26
N LEU A 433 51.68 -4.14 -0.66
CA LEU A 433 51.84 -4.64 -2.03
C LEU A 433 51.33 -3.52 -2.96
N GLN A 434 52.26 -2.76 -3.55
CA GLN A 434 51.96 -1.79 -4.59
C GLN A 434 52.25 -2.41 -5.95
N THR A 435 51.19 -2.75 -6.67
CA THR A 435 51.17 -2.85 -8.12
C THR A 435 51.24 -1.45 -8.74
N ILE A 436 52.08 -1.32 -9.76
CA ILE A 436 52.41 -0.11 -10.52
C ILE A 436 51.24 0.26 -11.45
N ALA A 437 50.79 1.52 -11.41
CA ALA A 437 50.05 2.13 -12.50
C ALA A 437 50.38 3.64 -12.59
N ARG A 438 50.86 4.07 -13.76
CA ARG A 438 51.32 5.43 -14.10
C ARG A 438 50.14 6.42 -14.26
N PRO A 439 50.34 7.73 -14.01
CA PRO A 439 49.29 8.75 -14.18
C PRO A 439 49.29 9.33 -15.61
N ALA A 440 48.08 9.52 -16.17
CA ALA A 440 47.88 10.31 -17.38
C ALA A 440 47.66 11.79 -17.02
N ARG A 441 48.45 12.66 -17.65
CA ARG A 441 48.48 14.13 -17.49
C ARG A 441 47.22 14.80 -18.05
N SER A 442 46.64 15.71 -17.27
CA SER A 442 45.66 16.70 -17.72
C SER A 442 46.34 17.92 -18.35
N ARG A 443 45.86 18.37 -19.51
CA ARG A 443 46.12 19.71 -20.07
C ARG A 443 44.86 20.59 -19.93
N PRO A 444 44.97 21.88 -19.58
CA PRO A 444 43.84 22.79 -19.53
C PRO A 444 43.67 23.51 -20.87
N ARG A 445 42.43 23.77 -21.27
CA ARG A 445 42.09 24.83 -22.24
C ARG A 445 40.86 25.56 -21.75
N GLY A 446 41.04 26.83 -21.42
CA GLY A 446 39.94 27.78 -21.32
C GLY A 446 39.59 28.36 -22.69
N ARG A 447 38.34 28.76 -22.87
CA ARG A 447 37.93 30.04 -23.44
C ARG A 447 36.41 30.21 -23.36
N GLU A 448 36.05 31.47 -23.28
CA GLU A 448 34.74 32.07 -23.06
C GLU A 448 33.76 31.83 -24.21
N SER A 449 32.45 31.89 -23.94
CA SER A 449 31.52 32.71 -24.76
C SER A 449 30.13 32.86 -24.13
N ARG A 450 29.70 34.12 -24.18
CA ARG A 450 28.43 34.81 -23.87
C ARG A 450 27.10 34.08 -24.16
N CYS A 451 26.17 34.28 -23.21
CA CYS A 451 24.79 34.81 -23.33
C CYS A 451 23.99 34.59 -24.64
N SER A 452 22.84 33.89 -24.55
CA SER A 452 21.62 34.25 -25.32
C SER A 452 20.32 33.79 -24.64
N ARG A 453 19.33 34.67 -24.74
CA ARG A 453 17.98 34.66 -24.17
C ARG A 453 17.01 33.70 -24.92
N ARG A 454 15.83 33.50 -24.29
CA ARG A 454 14.51 33.09 -24.86
C ARG A 454 14.39 31.60 -25.23
N ALA A 455 13.26 30.90 -25.09
CA ALA A 455 11.88 31.26 -24.73
C ALA A 455 11.11 29.99 -24.28
N ASN A 456 10.02 30.23 -23.54
CA ASN A 456 8.91 29.33 -23.27
C ASN A 456 8.37 28.62 -24.53
N ALA A 457 8.00 27.36 -24.41
CA ALA A 457 6.96 26.76 -25.25
C ALA A 457 6.14 25.72 -24.48
N ARG A 458 4.88 26.08 -24.26
CA ARG A 458 3.77 25.24 -23.80
C ARG A 458 3.53 24.13 -24.81
N ILE A 459 3.24 22.91 -24.35
CA ILE A 459 2.59 21.89 -25.19
C ILE A 459 1.34 21.40 -24.45
N ARG A 460 0.19 21.75 -25.04
CA ARG A 460 -1.14 21.23 -24.74
C ARG A 460 -1.77 20.91 -26.09
N ALA A 461 -2.17 19.66 -26.33
CA ALA A 461 -3.18 19.34 -27.35
C ALA A 461 -3.77 17.93 -27.10
N TYR A 462 -5.09 17.88 -27.05
CA TYR A 462 -5.98 16.72 -27.25
C TYR A 462 -6.71 16.94 -28.60
N PRO A 463 -7.51 15.99 -29.13
CA PRO A 463 -7.30 15.39 -30.43
C PRO A 463 -8.33 15.84 -31.50
N ARG A 464 -8.13 15.42 -32.75
CA ARG A 464 -9.16 15.48 -33.80
C ARG A 464 -9.36 14.13 -34.50
N ASN A 465 -10.63 13.73 -34.53
CA ASN A 465 -11.26 12.75 -35.40
C ASN A 465 -10.96 12.97 -36.89
N ARG A 466 -10.88 11.88 -37.67
CA ARG A 466 -11.38 11.84 -39.06
C ARG A 466 -11.84 10.43 -39.44
N GLN A 467 -13.13 10.32 -39.73
CA GLN A 467 -13.76 9.25 -40.52
C GLN A 467 -13.57 9.49 -42.02
N ARG A 468 -13.41 8.40 -42.78
CA ARG A 468 -13.94 8.06 -44.14
C ARG A 468 -13.06 6.91 -44.67
N ALA A 469 -13.52 5.67 -44.78
CA ALA A 469 -14.53 5.07 -45.65
C ALA A 469 -14.01 4.69 -47.06
N ARG A 470 -14.22 3.39 -47.35
CA ARG A 470 -14.45 2.71 -48.65
C ARG A 470 -13.35 1.84 -49.30
N ASP A 471 -13.74 0.57 -49.36
CA ASP A 471 -13.80 -0.33 -50.53
C ASP A 471 -12.53 -1.00 -51.07
N GLY A 472 -12.55 -2.34 -50.98
CA GLY A 472 -12.63 -3.13 -52.21
C GLY A 472 -11.47 -4.08 -52.52
N ALA A 473 -11.82 -5.37 -52.59
CA ALA A 473 -11.38 -6.35 -53.59
C ALA A 473 -10.26 -7.37 -53.26
N ARG A 474 -10.76 -8.63 -53.19
CA ARG A 474 -10.34 -9.82 -53.96
C ARG A 474 -9.22 -10.74 -53.43
N ARG A 475 -9.71 -11.90 -52.96
CA ARG A 475 -9.33 -13.29 -53.29
C ARG A 475 -8.18 -13.46 -54.29
N LEU A 476 -7.22 -14.32 -53.93
CA LEU A 476 -6.67 -15.38 -54.76
C LEU A 476 -6.25 -16.55 -53.85
N GLY A 477 -6.55 -17.77 -54.27
CA GLY A 477 -6.24 -19.00 -53.57
C GLY A 477 -5.24 -19.90 -54.32
N ARG A 478 -5.00 -21.05 -53.69
CA ARG A 478 -4.31 -22.27 -54.18
C ARG A 478 -2.78 -22.22 -54.24
N THR A 479 -2.11 -23.04 -53.44
CA THR A 479 -1.63 -24.40 -53.81
C THR A 479 -0.68 -24.95 -52.72
N GLY A 480 -0.90 -26.19 -52.25
CA GLY A 480 0.16 -27.05 -51.70
C GLY A 480 0.88 -27.81 -52.85
N PRO A 481 1.85 -28.73 -52.61
CA PRO A 481 1.84 -29.73 -51.53
C PRO A 481 3.21 -30.15 -50.91
N ASN A 482 3.10 -30.98 -49.85
CA ASN A 482 3.98 -32.08 -49.37
C ASN A 482 5.49 -31.89 -49.15
N ARG A 483 5.95 -32.16 -47.90
CA ARG A 483 6.64 -33.42 -47.50
C ARG A 483 7.03 -33.39 -46.01
N ASP A 484 6.44 -34.29 -45.23
CA ASP A 484 7.06 -34.87 -44.02
C ASP A 484 7.92 -36.08 -44.39
N PRO A 485 8.80 -36.53 -43.48
CA PRO A 485 8.60 -37.89 -42.97
C PRO A 485 8.81 -38.05 -41.45
N ALA A 486 7.93 -38.89 -40.89
CA ALA A 486 8.10 -39.99 -39.90
C ALA A 486 9.02 -39.82 -38.65
N GLY A 487 8.71 -40.38 -37.48
CA GLY A 487 7.75 -41.44 -37.08
C GLY A 487 7.13 -41.16 -35.68
N ALA A 488 5.91 -41.62 -35.40
CA ALA A 488 5.50 -43.00 -35.09
C ALA A 488 6.03 -43.47 -33.73
N ALA A 489 5.28 -44.11 -32.83
CA ALA A 489 3.86 -44.47 -32.72
C ALA A 489 3.67 -45.02 -31.28
N LEU A 490 2.48 -44.96 -30.66
CA LEU A 490 1.52 -46.07 -30.43
C LEU A 490 0.97 -45.83 -28.99
N CYS A 491 -0.25 -46.12 -28.57
CA CYS A 491 -1.52 -46.51 -29.18
C CYS A 491 -2.60 -46.31 -28.08
N ALA A 492 -3.74 -45.70 -28.40
CA ALA A 492 -5.05 -46.35 -28.62
C ALA A 492 -5.76 -46.76 -27.31
N ALA A 493 -6.86 -46.09 -26.93
CA ALA A 493 -8.27 -46.34 -27.33
C ALA A 493 -8.95 -47.22 -26.26
N ASP A 494 -10.21 -47.06 -25.88
CA ASP A 494 -11.37 -46.82 -26.73
C ASP A 494 -12.55 -46.23 -25.93
N ARG A 495 -13.43 -45.49 -26.61
CA ARG A 495 -14.73 -45.01 -26.12
C ARG A 495 -15.82 -45.82 -26.80
N ARG A 496 -16.85 -46.29 -26.08
CA ARG A 496 -18.19 -46.50 -26.68
C ARG A 496 -19.36 -46.14 -25.76
N LEU A 497 -20.40 -45.67 -26.44
CA LEU A 497 -21.72 -45.14 -26.08
C LEU A 497 -22.71 -46.13 -25.43
N ASN A 498 -23.63 -45.61 -24.59
CA ASN A 498 -25.12 -45.62 -24.71
C ASN A 498 -25.78 -45.48 -23.32
N ARG A 499 -26.59 -44.44 -23.04
CA ARG A 499 -28.06 -44.26 -23.26
C ARG A 499 -29.01 -45.18 -22.44
N SER A 500 -29.67 -44.54 -21.46
CA SER A 500 -31.12 -44.55 -21.12
C SER A 500 -31.84 -45.73 -20.43
N TYR A 501 -32.89 -45.35 -19.67
CA TYR A 501 -33.91 -46.06 -18.86
C TYR A 501 -33.52 -46.32 -17.38
N GLY A 502 -34.30 -46.02 -16.33
CA GLY A 502 -35.71 -45.66 -16.18
C GLY A 502 -36.39 -46.62 -15.17
N ARG A 503 -37.17 -46.07 -14.22
CA ARG A 503 -38.07 -46.72 -13.21
C ARG A 503 -37.43 -47.24 -11.91
N THR A 504 -37.68 -46.60 -10.75
CA THR A 504 -38.82 -46.72 -9.79
C THR A 504 -39.03 -48.10 -9.19
N VAL A 505 -38.91 -48.23 -7.85
CA VAL A 505 -39.88 -48.92 -6.96
C VAL A 505 -39.85 -48.29 -5.56
N ARG A 506 -41.04 -47.94 -5.08
CA ARG A 506 -41.44 -47.59 -3.70
C ARG A 506 -41.55 -48.85 -2.83
N ASN A 507 -41.32 -48.73 -1.52
CA ASN A 507 -42.34 -49.00 -0.47
C ASN A 507 -41.74 -48.76 0.92
N ARG A 508 -42.36 -47.92 1.78
CA ARG A 508 -43.35 -48.23 2.85
C ARG A 508 -42.75 -49.19 3.91
N GLY A 509 -42.79 -48.95 5.22
CA GLY A 509 -43.48 -48.00 6.10
C GLY A 509 -43.76 -48.69 7.46
N ARG A 510 -44.04 -47.86 8.51
CA ARG A 510 -44.49 -48.17 9.90
C ARG A 510 -43.39 -48.46 10.94
N ALA A 511 -43.22 -47.66 12.01
CA ALA A 511 -44.08 -47.43 13.21
C ALA A 511 -44.10 -48.69 14.12
N SER A 512 -43.91 -48.67 15.45
CA SER A 512 -44.28 -47.70 16.50
C SER A 512 -43.62 -48.07 17.87
N GLU A 513 -43.42 -47.05 18.71
CA GLU A 513 -43.75 -46.94 20.16
C GLU A 513 -43.01 -47.65 21.32
N ALA A 514 -42.72 -46.78 22.32
CA ALA A 514 -42.69 -46.92 23.80
C ALA A 514 -41.53 -47.72 24.43
N THR A 515 -40.81 -47.26 25.48
CA THR A 515 -41.26 -46.66 26.75
C THR A 515 -40.12 -45.87 27.44
N SER A 516 -40.44 -44.71 28.02
CA SER A 516 -39.71 -43.98 29.11
C SER A 516 -40.30 -44.40 30.48
N PRO A 517 -39.85 -43.99 31.71
CA PRO A 517 -39.25 -42.69 32.13
C PRO A 517 -38.20 -42.70 33.28
N THR A 518 -37.45 -41.61 33.55
CA THR A 518 -37.66 -40.61 34.64
C THR A 518 -36.61 -39.45 34.50
N ARG A 519 -36.97 -38.18 34.23
CA ARG A 519 -37.27 -36.98 35.11
C ARG A 519 -36.17 -36.64 36.16
N ILE A 520 -35.66 -35.40 36.33
CA ILE A 520 -36.26 -34.09 36.72
C ILE A 520 -35.27 -32.94 36.34
N SER A 521 -35.61 -31.92 35.50
CA SER A 521 -36.13 -30.52 35.75
C SER A 521 -35.11 -29.53 36.38
N ASN A 522 -34.92 -28.24 36.04
CA ASN A 522 -35.81 -27.21 35.46
C ASN A 522 -35.03 -25.99 34.87
N VAL A 523 -35.68 -25.28 33.92
CA VAL A 523 -35.38 -23.93 33.38
C VAL A 523 -36.41 -22.94 33.99
N PRO A 524 -36.32 -21.60 33.79
CA PRO A 524 -37.19 -21.02 32.75
C PRO A 524 -36.60 -19.82 31.98
N THR A 525 -37.03 -19.73 30.72
CA THR A 525 -36.89 -18.63 29.76
C THR A 525 -38.09 -17.68 29.88
N ARG A 526 -37.92 -16.37 29.63
CA ARG A 526 -39.03 -15.48 29.22
C ARG A 526 -38.58 -14.49 28.14
N ILE A 527 -39.42 -14.40 27.11
CA ILE A 527 -39.43 -13.41 26.02
C ILE A 527 -40.47 -12.34 26.40
N ALA A 528 -40.17 -11.05 26.16
CA ALA A 528 -41.20 -10.04 25.90
C ALA A 528 -40.62 -8.81 25.15
N THR A 529 -41.31 -8.45 24.07
CA THR A 529 -41.25 -7.26 23.21
C THR A 529 -41.71 -5.97 23.91
N SER A 530 -41.11 -4.81 23.60
CA SER A 530 -41.83 -3.52 23.51
C SER A 530 -40.97 -2.40 22.89
N ALA A 531 -41.62 -1.55 22.10
CA ALA A 531 -41.10 -0.42 21.35
C ALA A 531 -41.18 0.92 22.12
N ARG A 532 -40.45 1.93 21.59
CA ARG A 532 -40.56 3.41 21.76
C ARG A 532 -40.19 4.03 23.13
N LEU A 533 -39.18 4.91 23.12
CA LEU A 533 -39.38 6.37 23.26
C LEU A 533 -38.06 7.17 23.09
N ASN A 534 -38.22 8.34 22.48
CA ASN A 534 -37.25 9.39 22.18
C ASN A 534 -36.79 10.15 23.43
N ALA A 535 -35.70 10.90 23.22
CA ALA A 535 -35.29 12.14 23.90
C ALA A 535 -34.39 12.02 25.14
N LEU A 536 -33.13 12.47 25.01
CA LEU A 536 -32.61 13.70 25.65
C LEU A 536 -31.08 13.80 25.51
N LEU A 537 -30.62 14.66 24.60
CA LEU A 537 -29.39 15.47 24.69
C LEU A 537 -29.81 16.86 25.23
N PRO A 538 -28.92 17.79 25.64
CA PRO A 538 -27.46 17.73 25.83
C PRO A 538 -26.96 18.35 27.17
N TRP A 539 -25.69 18.13 27.53
CA TRP A 539 -24.98 18.96 28.51
C TRP A 539 -23.88 19.80 27.85
N ARG A 540 -23.97 21.11 28.06
CA ARG A 540 -23.05 22.17 27.62
C ARG A 540 -21.93 22.39 28.64
N MET A 541 -20.82 22.89 28.10
CA MET A 541 -19.69 23.60 28.71
C MET A 541 -19.98 24.38 30.00
N LYS A 542 -19.02 24.34 30.94
CA LYS A 542 -18.67 25.47 31.80
C LYS A 542 -17.16 25.69 31.79
N SER A 543 -16.78 26.85 31.30
CA SER A 543 -15.55 27.59 31.58
C SER A 543 -15.64 28.25 32.96
N VAL A 544 -14.57 28.25 33.76
CA VAL A 544 -14.28 29.33 34.73
C VAL A 544 -12.76 29.45 34.92
N THR A 545 -12.28 30.69 34.74
CA THR A 545 -11.00 31.34 35.10
C THR A 545 -9.69 30.85 34.50
#